data_AF-A0A136JUJ5-F1
#
_entry.id   AF-A0A136JUJ5-F1
#
_cell.length_a   1.000
_cell.length_b   1.000
_cell.length_c   1.000
_cell.angle_alpha   90.00
_cell.angle_beta   90.00
_cell.angle_gamma   90.00
#
_symmetry.space_group_name_H-M   'P 1'
#
loop_
_entity.id
_entity.type
_entity.pdbx_description
1 polymer ?
#
loop_
_entity_poly.entity_id
_entity_poly.type
_entity_poly.pdbx_seq_one_letter_code
_entity_poly.pdbx_strand_id
1 'polypeptide(L)'
;MSWWKKILWFTLTIIIVFALVLWYLAQAVKPEKITYGMSFNTMYASELGLDWKETYDAIMDDLGVRHFRLAAHWPMIEPASGVYNFTELDYQIKRAEEMNAEVILAVGRRLPRWPECHVPDWAKNLSLEERNFQQLEYMKQVVERYKNSSSCTLLAG
;
A
#
# COMPACT_ATOMS: atom_id res chain seq x y z
N MET A 1 -17.04 -58.73 -16.63
CA MET A 1 -16.20 -57.79 -15.85
C MET A 1 -16.80 -57.67 -14.45
N SER A 2 -16.14 -58.18 -13.40
CA SER A 2 -16.67 -58.13 -12.02
C SER A 2 -16.99 -56.68 -11.62
N TRP A 3 -18.15 -56.46 -11.00
CA TRP A 3 -18.70 -55.14 -10.66
C TRP A 3 -17.73 -54.28 -9.84
N TRP A 4 -16.90 -54.93 -9.01
CA TRP A 4 -15.81 -54.30 -8.26
C TRP A 4 -14.76 -53.62 -9.14
N LYS A 5 -14.42 -54.21 -10.30
CA LYS A 5 -13.49 -53.57 -11.25
C LYS A 5 -14.08 -52.28 -11.82
N LYS A 6 -15.40 -52.24 -12.08
CA LYS A 6 -16.08 -51.03 -12.58
C LYS A 6 -16.08 -49.91 -11.54
N ILE A 7 -16.31 -50.23 -10.27
CA ILE A 7 -16.26 -49.27 -9.16
C ILE A 7 -14.82 -48.71 -9.03
N LEU A 8 -13.81 -49.57 -9.10
CA LEU A 8 -12.41 -49.18 -8.99
C LEU A 8 -11.95 -48.28 -10.15
N TRP A 9 -12.39 -48.57 -11.39
CA TRP A 9 -12.13 -47.69 -12.54
C TRP A 9 -12.84 -46.34 -12.43
N PHE A 10 -14.07 -46.31 -11.89
CA PHE A 10 -14.82 -45.08 -11.69
C PHE A 10 -14.17 -44.17 -10.64
N THR A 11 -13.77 -44.71 -9.48
CA THR A 11 -13.08 -43.95 -8.44
C THR A 11 -11.73 -43.43 -8.91
N LEU A 12 -10.96 -44.25 -9.65
CA LEU A 12 -9.69 -43.84 -10.23
C LEU A 12 -9.85 -42.68 -11.23
N THR A 13 -10.90 -42.74 -12.06
CA THR A 13 -11.21 -41.66 -13.01
C THR A 13 -11.54 -40.35 -12.29
N ILE A 14 -12.32 -40.43 -11.21
CA ILE A 14 -12.64 -39.25 -10.38
C ILE A 14 -11.38 -38.65 -9.76
N ILE A 15 -10.47 -39.47 -9.23
CA ILE A 15 -9.21 -39.01 -8.64
C ILE A 15 -8.35 -38.30 -9.70
N ILE A 16 -8.26 -38.87 -10.90
CA ILE A 16 -7.48 -38.27 -12.00
C ILE A 16 -8.08 -36.93 -12.43
N VAL A 17 -9.40 -36.86 -12.62
CA VAL A 17 -10.09 -35.61 -12.97
C VAL A 17 -9.90 -34.57 -11.87
N PHE A 18 -10.03 -34.96 -10.61
CA PHE A 18 -9.82 -34.07 -9.48
C PHE A 18 -8.39 -33.54 -9.41
N ALA A 19 -7.38 -34.40 -9.64
CA ALA A 19 -5.99 -33.99 -9.69
C ALA A 19 -5.71 -33.01 -10.85
N LEU A 20 -6.32 -33.22 -12.02
CA LEU A 20 -6.20 -32.31 -13.16
C LEU A 20 -6.87 -30.95 -12.89
N VAL A 21 -8.02 -30.95 -12.22
CA VAL A 21 -8.69 -29.72 -11.79
C VAL A 21 -7.82 -28.95 -10.79
N LEU A 22 -7.27 -29.63 -9.79
CA LEU A 22 -6.36 -28.99 -8.83
C LEU A 22 -5.10 -28.46 -9.51
N TRP A 23 -4.51 -29.20 -10.45
CA TRP A 23 -3.34 -28.76 -11.20
C TRP A 23 -3.64 -27.52 -12.05
N TYR A 24 -4.81 -27.47 -12.70
CA TYR A 24 -5.25 -26.30 -13.48
C TYR A 24 -5.47 -25.08 -12.59
N LEU A 25 -6.12 -25.25 -11.43
CA LEU A 25 -6.34 -24.17 -10.46
C LEU A 25 -5.03 -23.73 -9.76
N ALA A 26 -4.03 -24.61 -9.67
CA ALA A 26 -2.73 -24.30 -9.08
C ALA A 26 -1.81 -23.49 -10.01
N GLN A 27 -2.24 -23.20 -11.24
CA GLN A 27 -1.53 -22.28 -12.13
C GLN A 27 -1.66 -20.85 -11.60
N ALA A 28 -0.76 -20.49 -10.68
CA ALA A 28 -0.60 -19.10 -10.28
C ALA A 28 -0.04 -18.30 -11.46
N VAL A 29 -0.68 -17.18 -11.80
CA VAL A 29 -0.18 -16.24 -12.79
C VAL A 29 1.19 -15.74 -12.32
N LYS A 30 2.26 -16.18 -12.97
CA LYS A 30 3.61 -15.67 -12.69
C LYS A 30 3.75 -14.35 -13.43
N PRO A 31 4.03 -13.23 -12.74
CA PRO A 31 4.28 -11.97 -13.42
C PRO A 31 5.55 -12.09 -14.27
N GLU A 32 5.49 -11.59 -15.52
CA GLU A 32 6.64 -11.62 -16.45
C GLU A 32 7.82 -10.76 -15.95
N LYS A 33 7.53 -9.74 -15.14
CA LYS A 33 8.52 -8.88 -14.49
C LYS A 33 8.18 -8.71 -13.03
N ILE A 34 9.16 -8.95 -12.17
CA ILE A 34 9.08 -8.70 -10.74
C ILE A 34 9.73 -7.35 -10.48
N THR A 35 8.93 -6.35 -10.12
CA THR A 35 9.41 -5.05 -9.71
C THR A 35 9.66 -5.07 -8.20
N TYR A 36 10.91 -4.84 -7.80
CA TYR A 36 11.26 -4.70 -6.39
C TYR A 36 11.12 -3.24 -5.97
N GLY A 37 10.52 -3.05 -4.81
CA GLY A 37 10.31 -1.73 -4.23
C GLY A 37 10.31 -1.78 -2.71
N MET A 38 10.19 -0.61 -2.10
CA MET A 38 10.20 -0.48 -0.65
C MET A 38 8.99 0.35 -0.17
N SER A 39 8.36 -0.10 0.92
CA SER A 39 7.40 0.75 1.63
C SER A 39 8.15 1.58 2.66
N PHE A 40 8.03 2.91 2.57
CA PHE A 40 8.68 3.83 3.51
C PHE A 40 7.62 4.59 4.32
N ASN A 41 7.90 4.79 5.61
CA ASN A 41 7.03 5.50 6.53
C ASN A 41 7.88 6.36 7.47
N THR A 42 7.67 7.68 7.43
CA THR A 42 8.41 8.64 8.25
C THR A 42 8.15 8.48 9.74
N MET A 43 6.91 8.18 10.17
CA MET A 43 6.62 7.94 11.58
C MET A 43 7.48 6.80 12.12
N TYR A 44 7.61 5.72 11.34
CA TYR A 44 8.35 4.55 11.77
C TYR A 44 9.86 4.81 11.85
N ALA A 45 10.42 5.59 10.91
CA ALA A 45 11.81 6.02 11.01
C ALA A 45 12.06 6.83 12.29
N SER A 46 11.16 7.78 12.60
CA SER A 46 11.23 8.58 13.82
C SER A 46 11.06 7.75 15.10
N GLU A 47 10.16 6.76 15.11
CA GLU A 47 9.98 5.82 16.24
C GLU A 47 11.24 4.99 16.53
N LEU A 48 12.02 4.68 15.50
CA LEU A 48 13.32 4.01 15.62
C LEU A 48 14.45 4.95 16.05
N GLY A 49 14.17 6.25 16.23
CA GLY A 49 15.17 7.26 16.56
C GLY A 49 16.09 7.63 15.40
N LEU A 50 15.68 7.35 14.16
CA LEU A 50 16.43 7.70 12.96
C LEU A 50 15.93 9.04 12.39
N ASP A 51 16.83 9.79 11.75
CA ASP A 51 16.42 10.93 10.93
C ASP A 51 15.74 10.40 9.66
N TRP A 52 14.45 10.67 9.51
CA TRP A 52 13.66 10.13 8.42
C TRP A 52 14.13 10.65 7.06
N LYS A 53 14.70 11.86 7.00
CA LYS A 53 15.12 12.50 5.76
C LYS A 53 16.42 11.88 5.27
N GLU A 54 17.41 11.77 6.16
CA GLU A 54 18.67 11.07 5.89
C GLU A 54 18.42 9.60 5.53
N THR A 55 17.53 8.93 6.26
CA THR A 55 17.16 7.53 5.96
C THR A 55 16.54 7.40 4.57
N TYR A 56 15.63 8.31 4.21
CA TYR A 56 14.98 8.29 2.91
C TYR A 56 15.96 8.52 1.77
N ASP A 57 16.85 9.50 1.92
CA ASP A 57 17.89 9.81 0.94
C ASP A 57 18.86 8.62 0.80
N ALA A 58 19.31 8.00 1.90
CA ALA A 58 20.16 6.81 1.86
C ALA A 58 19.50 5.61 1.15
N ILE A 59 18.19 5.40 1.33
CA ILE A 59 17.47 4.33 0.61
C ILE A 59 17.47 4.58 -0.90
N MET A 60 17.42 5.84 -1.33
CA MET A 60 17.45 6.18 -2.76
C MET A 60 18.86 6.17 -3.34
N ASP A 61 19.82 6.76 -2.62
CA ASP A 61 21.16 7.03 -3.11
C ASP A 61 22.08 5.81 -2.93
N ASP A 62 22.05 5.15 -1.77
CA ASP A 62 22.93 4.01 -1.47
C ASP A 62 22.31 2.67 -1.90
N LEU A 63 21.04 2.43 -1.56
CA LEU A 63 20.35 1.17 -1.92
C LEU A 63 19.81 1.17 -3.36
N GLY A 64 19.72 2.34 -4.00
CA GLY A 64 19.28 2.45 -5.39
C GLY A 64 17.81 2.10 -5.60
N VAL A 65 16.96 2.20 -4.58
CA VAL A 65 15.52 1.89 -4.72
C VAL A 65 14.84 2.92 -5.62
N ARG A 66 14.01 2.46 -6.56
CA ARG A 66 13.28 3.31 -7.52
C ARG A 66 11.77 3.12 -7.52
N HIS A 67 11.24 2.16 -6.77
CA HIS A 67 9.81 1.95 -6.62
C HIS A 67 9.44 2.05 -5.14
N PHE A 68 8.65 3.04 -4.79
CA PHE A 68 8.27 3.32 -3.41
C PHE A 68 6.77 3.15 -3.21
N ARG A 69 6.40 2.65 -2.05
CA ARG A 69 5.05 2.76 -1.53
C ARG A 69 5.06 3.68 -0.33
N LEU A 70 4.45 4.85 -0.48
CA LEU A 70 4.33 5.84 0.58
C LEU A 70 2.91 5.82 1.14
N ALA A 71 2.78 6.21 2.40
CA ALA A 71 1.50 6.30 3.08
C ALA A 71 1.27 7.75 3.51
N ALA A 72 0.18 8.35 3.03
CA ALA A 72 -0.27 9.64 3.51
C ALA A 72 -1.02 9.40 4.83
N HIS A 73 -0.32 9.55 5.96
CA HIS A 73 -0.93 9.38 7.28
C HIS A 73 -1.70 10.62 7.69
N TRP A 74 -3.00 10.45 7.94
CA TRP A 74 -3.89 11.55 8.32
C TRP A 74 -3.35 12.44 9.45
N PRO A 75 -2.82 11.93 10.60
CA PRO A 75 -2.31 12.80 11.65
C PRO A 75 -1.03 13.58 11.29
N MET A 76 -0.25 13.14 10.31
CA MET A 76 0.87 13.97 9.81
C MET A 76 0.38 15.04 8.86
N ILE A 77 -0.60 14.71 8.02
CA ILE A 77 -1.12 15.64 7.02
C ILE A 77 -2.08 16.66 7.61
N GLU A 78 -2.82 16.29 8.65
CA GLU A 78 -3.74 17.16 9.36
C GLU A 78 -3.56 17.00 10.88
N PRO A 79 -2.47 17.54 11.44
CA PRO A 79 -2.19 17.43 12.88
C PRO A 79 -3.24 18.13 13.75
N ALA A 80 -3.91 19.16 13.23
CA ALA A 80 -5.04 19.84 13.85
C ALA A 80 -6.12 20.10 12.80
N SER A 81 -7.39 20.15 13.20
CA SER A 81 -8.52 20.30 12.27
C SER A 81 -8.35 21.53 11.37
N GLY A 82 -8.39 21.33 10.05
CA GLY A 82 -8.20 22.37 9.05
C GLY A 82 -6.78 22.91 8.90
N VAL A 83 -5.81 22.37 9.65
CA VAL A 83 -4.39 22.73 9.56
C VAL A 83 -3.65 21.61 8.85
N TYR A 84 -3.26 21.87 7.60
CA TYR A 84 -2.56 20.87 6.79
C TYR A 84 -1.04 21.04 6.85
N ASN A 85 -0.32 19.93 6.98
CA ASN A 85 1.13 19.85 6.88
C ASN A 85 1.55 18.84 5.81
N PHE A 86 2.16 19.32 4.73
CA PHE A 86 2.67 18.46 3.65
C PHE A 86 4.19 18.36 3.60
N THR A 87 4.89 18.89 4.62
CA THR A 87 6.36 19.03 4.60
C THR A 87 7.08 17.72 4.27
N GLU A 88 6.69 16.64 4.94
CA GLU A 88 7.30 15.32 4.78
C GLU A 88 6.95 14.67 3.44
N LEU A 89 5.68 14.70 3.04
CA LEU A 89 5.25 14.11 1.77
C LEU A 89 5.76 14.89 0.56
N ASP A 90 5.74 16.22 0.60
CA ASP A 90 6.27 17.06 -0.47
C ASP A 90 7.75 16.80 -0.71
N TYR A 91 8.52 16.63 0.38
CA TYR A 91 9.92 16.25 0.26
C TYR A 91 10.09 14.90 -0.43
N GLN A 92 9.36 13.88 0.05
CA GLN A 92 9.46 12.53 -0.50
C GLN A 92 9.07 12.46 -1.98
N ILE A 93 7.95 13.07 -2.35
CA ILE A 93 7.48 13.11 -3.74
C ILE A 93 8.46 13.87 -4.62
N LYS A 94 8.91 15.06 -4.21
CA LYS A 94 9.87 15.83 -4.99
C LYS A 94 11.19 15.09 -5.19
N ARG A 95 11.71 14.47 -4.13
CA ARG A 95 12.96 13.70 -4.20
C ARG A 95 12.79 12.47 -5.10
N ALA A 96 11.64 11.81 -5.05
CA ALA A 96 11.32 10.72 -5.97
C ALA A 96 11.26 11.19 -7.44
N GLU A 97 10.68 12.36 -7.71
CA GLU A 97 10.69 12.97 -9.05
C GLU A 97 12.10 13.28 -9.53
N GLU A 98 12.94 13.91 -8.69
CA GLU A 98 14.34 14.20 -9.01
C GLU A 98 15.15 12.95 -9.38
N MET A 99 14.86 11.83 -8.72
CA MET A 99 15.57 10.55 -8.91
C MET A 99 14.90 9.64 -9.96
N ASN A 100 13.85 10.12 -10.65
CA ASN A 100 13.01 9.33 -11.56
C ASN A 100 12.51 8.02 -10.93
N ALA A 101 12.18 8.06 -9.63
CA ALA A 101 11.56 6.97 -8.91
C ALA A 101 10.04 7.03 -9.08
N GLU A 102 9.40 5.86 -9.09
CA GLU A 102 7.96 5.69 -9.11
C GLU A 102 7.44 5.57 -7.67
N VAL A 103 6.38 6.31 -7.37
CA VAL A 103 5.74 6.32 -6.06
C VAL A 103 4.30 5.87 -6.18
N ILE A 104 3.95 4.86 -5.40
CA ILE A 104 2.57 4.47 -5.12
C ILE A 104 2.17 5.12 -3.80
N LEU A 105 1.36 6.18 -3.88
CA LEU A 105 0.88 6.88 -2.69
C LEU A 105 -0.46 6.27 -2.23
N ALA A 106 -0.42 5.62 -1.07
CA ALA A 106 -1.61 5.12 -0.40
C ALA A 106 -2.28 6.25 0.39
N VAL A 107 -3.55 6.51 0.10
CA VAL A 107 -4.36 7.54 0.76
C VAL A 107 -5.65 6.91 1.26
N GLY A 108 -5.98 7.10 2.53
CA GLY A 108 -7.21 6.57 3.10
C GLY A 108 -7.14 6.32 4.59
N ARG A 109 -8.12 5.57 5.10
CA ARG A 109 -8.20 5.22 6.53
C ARG A 109 -7.26 4.08 6.90
N ARG A 110 -7.14 3.09 6.00
CA ARG A 110 -6.37 1.87 6.20
C ARG A 110 -5.09 1.96 5.39
N LEU A 111 -4.00 2.26 6.08
CA LEU A 111 -2.70 2.42 5.47
C LEU A 111 -1.83 1.19 5.69
N PRO A 112 -0.82 0.97 4.84
CA PRO A 112 0.09 -0.15 5.01
C PRO A 112 0.80 -0.07 6.37
N ARG A 113 0.81 -1.21 7.09
CA ARG A 113 1.41 -1.46 8.42
C ARG A 113 0.48 -1.18 9.61
N TRP A 114 0.66 -1.97 10.67
CA TRP A 114 -0.04 -1.83 11.93
C TRP A 114 0.61 -0.71 12.77
N PRO A 115 -0.16 0.14 13.48
CA PRO A 115 -1.63 0.19 13.56
C PRO A 115 -2.24 0.72 12.26
N GLU A 116 -3.20 -0.03 11.69
CA GLU A 116 -3.70 0.25 10.32
C GLU A 116 -4.50 1.57 10.20
N CYS A 117 -5.05 2.05 11.32
CA CYS A 117 -5.88 3.26 11.37
C CYS A 117 -5.17 4.36 12.15
N HIS A 118 -4.68 5.36 11.42
CA HIS A 118 -4.09 6.56 12.01
C HIS A 118 -5.15 7.67 12.04
N VAL A 119 -5.90 7.77 13.13
CA VAL A 119 -6.87 8.85 13.35
C VAL A 119 -6.20 9.93 14.21
N PRO A 120 -6.18 11.20 13.77
CA PRO A 120 -5.60 12.27 14.57
C PRO A 120 -6.38 12.50 15.87
N ASP A 121 -5.68 12.97 16.90
CA ASP A 121 -6.25 13.13 18.24
C ASP A 121 -7.51 14.00 18.27
N TRP A 122 -7.53 15.07 17.47
CA TRP A 122 -8.68 15.97 17.36
C TRP A 122 -9.91 15.30 16.73
N ALA A 123 -9.72 14.28 15.89
CA ALA A 123 -10.81 13.58 15.20
C ALA A 123 -11.33 12.35 15.98
N LYS A 124 -10.68 11.98 17.09
CA LYS A 124 -11.06 10.79 17.89
C LYS A 124 -12.44 10.92 18.54
N ASN A 125 -12.82 12.13 18.94
CA ASN A 125 -14.06 12.41 19.66
C ASN A 125 -15.23 12.85 18.76
N LEU A 126 -15.02 12.92 17.45
CA LEU A 126 -16.07 13.29 16.49
C LEU A 126 -17.08 12.16 16.31
N SER A 127 -18.30 12.52 15.91
CA SER A 127 -19.27 11.52 15.45
C SER A 127 -18.75 10.78 14.21
N LEU A 128 -19.30 9.60 13.93
CA LEU A 128 -18.90 8.80 12.77
C LEU A 128 -19.09 9.56 11.45
N GLU A 129 -20.17 10.34 11.35
CA GLU A 129 -20.49 11.14 10.17
C GLU A 129 -19.48 12.27 9.96
N GLU A 130 -19.21 13.05 11.01
CA GLU A 130 -18.21 14.12 10.97
C GLU A 130 -16.81 13.57 10.67
N ARG A 131 -16.45 12.43 11.26
CA ARG A 131 -15.14 11.81 10.99
C ARG A 131 -15.03 11.33 9.54
N ASN A 132 -16.08 10.74 8.99
CA ASN A 132 -16.08 10.33 7.58
C ASN A 132 -15.98 11.54 6.65
N PHE A 133 -16.68 12.63 6.96
CA PHE A 133 -16.60 13.88 6.22
C PHE A 133 -15.17 14.45 6.23
N GLN A 134 -14.57 14.57 7.40
CA GLN A 134 -13.19 15.07 7.54
C GLN A 134 -12.18 14.17 6.82
N GLN A 135 -12.38 12.84 6.90
CA GLN A 135 -11.52 11.91 6.18
C GLN A 135 -11.61 12.10 4.67
N LEU A 136 -12.81 12.30 4.12
CA LEU A 136 -13.00 12.57 2.69
C LEU A 136 -12.34 13.88 2.27
N GLU A 137 -12.46 14.92 3.10
CA GLU A 137 -11.84 16.22 2.82
C GLU A 137 -10.31 16.10 2.82
N TYR A 138 -9.74 15.46 3.83
CA TYR A 138 -8.32 15.13 3.88
C TYR A 138 -7.86 14.36 2.62
N MET A 139 -8.57 13.28 2.25
CA MET A 139 -8.24 12.49 1.07
C MET A 139 -8.27 13.34 -0.20
N LYS A 140 -9.28 14.21 -0.33
CA LYS A 140 -9.41 15.14 -1.45
C LYS A 140 -8.23 16.10 -1.52
N GLN A 141 -7.80 16.69 -0.40
CA GLN A 141 -6.65 17.59 -0.37
C GLN A 141 -5.35 16.91 -0.82
N VAL A 142 -5.10 15.68 -0.36
CA VAL A 142 -3.92 14.89 -0.77
C VAL A 142 -3.98 14.57 -2.27
N VAL A 143 -5.12 14.09 -2.75
CA VAL A 143 -5.31 13.73 -4.17
C VAL A 143 -5.17 14.98 -5.06
N GLU A 144 -5.80 16.09 -4.70
CA GLU A 144 -5.72 17.34 -5.48
C GLU A 144 -4.29 17.90 -5.53
N ARG A 145 -3.51 17.73 -4.47
CA ARG A 145 -2.12 18.16 -4.41
C ARG A 145 -1.21 17.31 -5.31
N TYR A 146 -1.35 15.99 -5.28
CA TYR A 146 -0.40 15.08 -5.94
C TYR A 146 -0.88 14.50 -7.29
N LYS A 147 -2.13 14.75 -7.72
CA LYS A 147 -2.67 14.24 -9.01
C LYS A 147 -1.86 14.63 -10.26
N ASN A 148 -1.10 15.72 -10.20
CA ASN A 148 -0.30 16.23 -11.32
C ASN A 148 1.19 15.88 -11.19
N SER A 149 1.59 15.16 -10.15
CA SER A 149 2.98 14.74 -9.96
C SER A 149 3.32 13.63 -10.96
N SER A 150 4.45 13.78 -11.63
CA SER A 150 4.87 12.90 -12.73
C SER A 150 5.31 11.51 -12.25
N SER A 151 5.72 11.40 -10.99
CA SER A 151 6.19 10.15 -10.36
C SER A 151 5.13 9.47 -9.50
N CYS A 152 3.95 10.06 -9.31
CA CYS A 152 2.99 9.59 -8.30
C CYS A 152 1.78 8.87 -8.93
N THR A 153 1.66 7.58 -8.66
CA THR A 153 0.44 6.80 -8.87
C THR A 153 -0.37 6.76 -7.57
N LEU A 154 -1.58 7.31 -7.59
CA LEU A 154 -2.47 7.37 -6.42
C LEU A 154 -3.27 6.06 -6.26
N LEU A 155 -3.22 5.46 -5.07
CA LEU A 155 -4.10 4.36 -4.67
C LEU A 155 -4.97 4.78 -3.47
N ALA A 156 -6.28 4.73 -3.66
CA ALA A 156 -7.27 4.94 -2.61
C ALA A 156 -7.59 3.61 -1.91
N GLY A 157 -7.58 3.60 -0.57
CA GLY A 157 -7.83 2.41 0.27
C GLY A 157 -8.68 2.66 1.51
#